data_AF-A0A080LYN6-F1
#
_entry.id   AF-A0A080LYN6-F1
#
_cell.length_a   1.000
_cell.length_b   1.000
_cell.length_c   1.000
_cell.angle_alpha   90.00
_cell.angle_beta   90.00
_cell.angle_gamma   90.00
#
_symmetry.space_group_name_H-M   'P 1'
#
loop_
_entity.id
_entity.type
_entity.pdbx_description
1 polymer ?
#
loop_
_entity_poly.entity_id
_entity_poly.type
_entity_poly.pdbx_seq_one_letter_code
_entity_poly.pdbx_strand_id
1 'polypeptide(L)'
;MTTALERRMAKLEKAATPDANRIDVIFRRIVSPRGNGEMVRAKLGDRVLNRRADEAEDAFMERSKAEALAGTDRRPCRVILLPEEALI
;
A
#
# COMPACT_ATOMS: atom_id res chain seq x y z
N MET A 1 -12.82 25.57 12.77
CA MET A 1 -11.36 25.40 12.65
C MET A 1 -10.83 26.50 11.73
N THR A 2 -9.62 27.00 11.96
CA THR A 2 -9.02 28.04 11.10
C THR A 2 -8.30 27.39 9.92
N THR A 3 -8.55 27.88 8.71
CA THR A 3 -8.00 27.35 7.45
C THR A 3 -6.46 27.26 7.43
N ALA A 4 -5.78 28.07 8.24
CA ALA A 4 -4.34 28.06 8.41
C ALA A 4 -3.83 26.82 9.17
N LEU A 5 -4.56 26.35 10.19
CA LEU A 5 -4.22 25.14 10.95
C LEU A 5 -4.41 23.89 10.10
N GLU A 6 -5.49 23.82 9.32
CA GLU A 6 -5.77 22.73 8.39
C GLU A 6 -4.67 22.58 7.33
N ARG A 7 -4.22 23.70 6.74
CA ARG A 7 -3.11 23.71 5.77
C ARG A 7 -1.78 23.25 6.38
N ARG A 8 -1.52 23.59 7.64
CA ARG A 8 -0.32 23.15 8.35
C ARG A 8 -0.35 21.66 8.67
N MET A 9 -1.48 21.12 9.12
CA MET A 9 -1.64 19.67 9.32
C MET A 9 -1.46 18.91 8.02
N ALA A 10 -2.12 19.30 6.94
CA ALA A 10 -1.99 18.62 5.64
C ALA A 10 -0.54 18.62 5.12
N LYS A 11 0.22 19.70 5.39
CA LYS A 11 1.64 19.78 5.03
C LYS A 11 2.50 18.85 5.89
N LEU A 12 2.19 18.72 7.18
CA LEU A 12 2.88 17.83 8.10
C LEU A 12 2.56 16.36 7.80
N GLU A 13 1.31 16.00 7.53
CA GLU A 13 0.91 14.65 7.12
C GLU A 13 1.61 14.24 5.82
N LYS A 14 1.67 15.15 4.84
CA LYS A 14 2.39 14.91 3.58
C LYS A 14 3.90 14.73 3.81
N ALA A 15 4.51 15.48 4.72
CA ALA A 15 5.92 15.32 5.06
C ALA A 15 6.20 14.05 5.87
N ALA A 16 5.26 13.62 6.72
CA ALA A 16 5.33 12.39 7.50
C ALA A 16 5.14 11.13 6.65
N THR A 17 4.57 11.26 5.45
CA THR A 17 4.36 10.17 4.51
C THR A 17 5.21 10.39 3.26
N PRO A 18 6.54 10.24 3.33
CA PRO A 18 7.37 10.37 2.15
C PRO A 18 6.95 9.31 1.12
N ASP A 19 6.75 9.71 -0.14
CA ASP A 19 6.40 8.78 -1.25
C ASP A 19 7.37 7.60 -1.34
N ALA A 20 8.61 7.80 -0.88
CA ALA A 20 9.62 6.76 -0.74
C ALA A 20 9.20 5.60 0.19
N ASN A 21 8.26 5.75 1.12
CA ASN A 21 7.86 4.67 2.04
C ASN A 21 6.56 3.96 1.63
N ARG A 22 6.04 4.24 0.44
CA ARG A 22 4.80 3.62 -0.06
C ARG A 22 5.10 2.39 -0.91
N ILE A 23 4.30 1.34 -0.70
CA ILE A 23 4.27 0.16 -1.58
C ILE A 23 2.94 0.20 -2.31
N ASP A 24 2.97 0.44 -3.61
CA ASP A 24 1.77 0.46 -4.44
C ASP A 24 1.40 -0.94 -4.92
N VAL A 25 0.19 -1.36 -4.57
CA VAL A 25 -0.42 -2.61 -5.06
C VAL A 25 -1.69 -2.25 -5.81
N ILE A 26 -1.73 -2.58 -7.11
CA ILE A 26 -2.88 -2.27 -7.98
C ILE A 26 -3.61 -3.56 -8.32
N PHE A 27 -4.82 -3.73 -7.81
CA PHE A 27 -5.72 -4.83 -8.18
C PHE A 27 -6.50 -4.46 -9.44
N ARG A 28 -6.49 -5.36 -10.42
CA ARG A 28 -7.26 -5.24 -11.66
C ARG A 28 -8.10 -6.48 -11.86
N ARG A 29 -9.42 -6.27 -11.96
CA ARG A 29 -10.38 -7.29 -12.39
C ARG A 29 -10.57 -7.16 -13.90
N ILE A 30 -10.27 -8.22 -14.63
CA ILE A 30 -10.40 -8.31 -16.08
C ILE A 30 -11.57 -9.23 -16.37
N VAL A 31 -12.64 -8.67 -16.93
CA VAL A 31 -13.82 -9.42 -17.33
C VAL A 31 -13.73 -9.66 -18.83
N SER A 32 -13.74 -10.93 -19.25
CA SER A 32 -13.84 -11.27 -20.67
C SER A 32 -15.30 -11.15 -21.13
N PRO A 33 -15.59 -10.48 -22.26
CA PRO A 33 -16.96 -10.33 -22.77
C PRO A 33 -17.60 -11.67 -23.17
N ARG A 34 -16.82 -12.74 -23.31
CA ARG A 34 -17.31 -14.11 -23.61
C ARG A 34 -17.59 -14.94 -22.35
N GLY A 35 -17.63 -14.32 -21.16
CA GLY A 35 -18.12 -14.93 -19.92
C GLY A 35 -17.22 -15.98 -19.26
N ASN A 36 -16.13 -16.42 -19.91
CA ASN A 36 -15.37 -17.59 -19.47
C ASN A 36 -13.92 -17.31 -19.01
N GLY A 37 -13.65 -16.10 -18.50
CA GLY A 37 -12.28 -15.69 -18.20
C GLY A 37 -12.18 -14.47 -17.31
N GLU A 38 -12.99 -14.41 -16.25
CA GLU A 38 -12.79 -13.38 -15.24
C GLU A 38 -11.45 -13.64 -14.52
N MET A 39 -10.52 -12.71 -14.66
CA MET A 39 -9.19 -12.79 -14.04
C MET A 39 -8.98 -11.62 -13.10
N VAL A 40 -8.57 -11.90 -11.87
CA VAL A 40 -8.10 -10.88 -10.93
C VAL A 40 -6.58 -10.94 -10.89
N ARG A 41 -5.92 -9.80 -11.11
CA ARG A 41 -4.46 -9.66 -11.01
C ARG A 41 -4.07 -8.51 -10.10
N ALA A 42 -2.95 -8.64 -9.42
CA ALA A 42 -2.31 -7.59 -8.65
C ALA A 42 -0.99 -7.19 -9.32
N LYS A 43 -0.74 -5.89 -9.49
CA LYS A 43 0.55 -5.35 -9.93
C LYS A 43 1.29 -4.78 -8.73
N LEU A 44 2.52 -5.22 -8.53
CA LEU A 44 3.45 -4.80 -7.48
C LEU A 44 4.75 -4.34 -8.16
N GLY A 45 4.95 -3.03 -8.30
CA GLY A 45 6.05 -2.51 -9.13
C GLY A 45 6.00 -3.13 -10.53
N ASP A 46 7.06 -3.85 -10.92
CA ASP A 46 7.15 -4.56 -12.21
C ASP A 46 6.61 -6.00 -12.16
N ARG A 47 6.30 -6.53 -10.97
CA ARG A 47 5.78 -7.88 -10.77
C ARG A 47 4.26 -7.92 -10.93
N VAL A 48 3.77 -8.99 -11.56
CA VAL A 48 2.33 -9.27 -11.70
C VAL A 48 2.02 -10.58 -11.00
N LEU A 49 1.03 -10.56 -10.11
CA LEU A 49 0.48 -11.73 -9.43
C LEU A 49 -0.91 -12.02 -9.98
N ASN A 50 -1.18 -13.27 -10.32
CA ASN A 50 -2.50 -13.73 -10.72
C ASN A 50 -3.19 -14.43 -9.55
N ARG A 51 -4.52 -14.26 -9.47
CA ARG A 51 -5.36 -15.05 -8.56
C ARG A 51 -5.39 -16.51 -9.00
N ARG A 52 -5.29 -17.43 -8.05
CA ARG A 52 -5.46 -18.86 -8.34
C ARG A 52 -6.94 -19.18 -8.61
N ALA A 53 -7.22 -20.29 -9.29
CA ALA A 53 -8.60 -20.63 -9.67
C ALA A 53 -9.50 -20.95 -8.46
N ASP A 54 -8.91 -21.49 -7.40
CA ASP A 54 -9.52 -21.94 -6.15
C ASP A 54 -9.42 -20.91 -5.02
N GLU A 55 -8.78 -19.77 -5.27
CA GLU A 55 -8.51 -18.75 -4.26
C GLU A 55 -9.63 -17.69 -4.25
N ALA A 56 -10.19 -17.45 -3.06
CA ALA A 56 -11.13 -16.37 -2.83
C ALA A 56 -10.44 -15.00 -3.05
N GLU A 57 -11.21 -14.00 -3.49
CA GLU A 57 -10.64 -12.69 -3.86
C GLU A 57 -10.00 -11.96 -2.66
N ASP A 58 -10.60 -12.07 -1.48
CA ASP A 58 -10.07 -11.55 -0.22
C ASP A 58 -8.75 -12.22 0.18
N ALA A 59 -8.69 -13.55 0.08
CA ALA A 59 -7.45 -14.30 0.32
C ALA A 59 -6.34 -13.89 -0.67
N PHE A 60 -6.70 -13.68 -1.95
CA PHE A 60 -5.78 -13.17 -2.96
C PHE A 60 -5.26 -11.76 -2.64
N MET A 61 -6.13 -10.87 -2.18
CA MET A 61 -5.77 -9.52 -1.79
C MET A 61 -4.80 -9.53 -0.61
N GLU A 62 -5.08 -10.32 0.42
CA GLU A 62 -4.20 -10.44 1.59
C GLU A 62 -2.84 -11.04 1.24
N ARG A 63 -2.81 -12.12 0.44
CA ARG A 63 -1.56 -12.71 -0.05
C ARG A 63 -0.76 -11.72 -0.89
N SER A 64 -1.42 -10.95 -1.75
CA SER A 64 -0.75 -9.94 -2.59
C SER A 64 -0.15 -8.81 -1.76
N LYS A 65 -0.82 -8.37 -0.69
CA LYS A 65 -0.27 -7.39 0.27
C LYS A 65 0.92 -7.98 1.03
N ALA A 66 0.82 -9.22 1.49
CA ALA A 66 1.92 -9.90 2.18
C ALA A 66 3.15 -10.05 1.28
N GLU A 67 2.96 -10.43 0.01
CA GLU A 67 4.04 -10.50 -0.97
C GLU A 67 4.68 -9.13 -1.22
N ALA A 68 3.86 -8.08 -1.29
CA ALA A 68 4.31 -6.70 -1.45
C ALA A 68 5.17 -6.22 -0.27
N LEU A 69 4.77 -6.58 0.95
CA LEU A 69 5.53 -6.30 2.17
C LEU A 69 6.81 -7.14 2.26
N ALA A 70 6.77 -8.41 1.85
CA ALA A 70 7.95 -9.28 1.88
C ALA A 70 8.99 -8.90 0.82
N GLY A 71 8.55 -8.42 -0.35
CA GLY A 71 9.41 -8.00 -1.44
C GLY A 71 10.02 -6.60 -1.27
N THR A 72 9.71 -5.88 -0.19
CA THR A 72 10.38 -4.62 0.11
C THR A 72 11.69 -4.89 0.86
N ASP A 73 12.82 -4.51 0.28
CA ASP A 73 14.12 -4.55 0.97
C ASP A 73 14.21 -3.51 2.09
N ARG A 74 13.21 -2.62 2.19
CA ARG A 74 13.12 -1.63 3.25
C ARG A 74 12.63 -2.29 4.53
N ARG A 75 13.52 -2.36 5.52
CA ARG A 75 13.16 -2.64 6.91
C ARG A 75 12.01 -1.71 7.32
N PRO A 76 10.96 -2.21 8.02
CA PRO A 76 9.97 -1.35 8.65
C PRO A 76 10.70 -0.30 9.51
N CYS A 77 10.65 0.96 9.10
CA CYS A 77 11.29 2.03 9.85
C CYS A 77 10.52 2.20 11.15
N ARG A 78 11.10 1.74 12.26
CA ARG A 78 10.58 1.96 13.61
C ARG A 78 10.72 3.46 13.90
N VAL A 79 9.63 4.21 13.76
CA VAL A 79 9.58 5.63 14.15
C VAL A 79 9.48 5.67 15.67
N ILE A 80 10.55 6.09 16.33
CA ILE A 80 10.55 6.41 17.76
C ILE A 80 10.30 7.91 17.85
N LEU A 81 9.12 8.31 18.33
CA LEU A 81 8.85 9.69 18.72
C LEU A 81 9.42 9.89 20.14
N LEU A 82 10.49 10.68 20.24
CA LEU A 82 11.01 11.11 21.53
C LEU A 82 10.21 12.33 22.00
N PRO A 83 9.80 12.41 23.28
CA PRO A 83 9.24 13.62 23.86
C PRO A 83 10.28 14.75 23.79
N GLU A 84 9.81 15.99 23.62
CA GLU A 84 10.65 17.20 23.51
C GLU A 84 11.57 17.40 24.73
N GLU A 85 11.21 16.81 25.88
CA GLU A 85 11.95 16.80 27.14
C GLU A 85 13.28 16.02 27.11
N ALA A 86 13.54 15.23 26.05
CA ALA A 86 14.78 14.45 25.90
C ALA A 86 15.87 15.18 25.06
N LEU A 87 15.58 16.37 24.53
CA LEU A 87 16.52 17.22 23.81
C LEU A 87 17.05 18.30 24.78
N ILE A 88 18.01 17.93 25.62
CA ILE A 88 18.73 18.86 26.52
C ILE A 88 19.76 19.65 25.71
#